data_AF-A0A350UG56-F1
#
_entry.id   AF-A0A350UG56-F1
#
_cell.length_a   1.000
_cell.length_b   1.000
_cell.length_c   1.000
_cell.angle_alpha   90.00
_cell.angle_beta   90.00
_cell.angle_gamma   90.00
#
_symmetry.space_group_name_H-M   'P 1'
#
loop_
_entity.id
_entity.type
_entity.pdbx_description
1 polymer ?
#
loop_
_entity_poly.entity_id
_entity_poly.type
_entity_poly.pdbx_seq_one_letter_code
_entity_poly.pdbx_strand_id
1 'polypeptide(L)'
;MFDRILASAADGGMLYNSINPETLKPEGELAEQYADTWGYVYAAIYSFYQVTGETKYRDAVRHVLRNLPKYRNVDWGDRGSVNGYTDTIESAIYLLAREPVDEAFTWVESEIRIMEMSQQPGGLVENWYGDGNFSRTLQLYALMHSHGVRPAQWISGRGVGAVRKDDRLLLVIRADGPIEVRFDAARHRRIWGFARNYARLNEYPEWYTVDPIRLYHLTQPGGEPQVCLGAELIEGISLKPGRWLIEPFVPHR
;
A
#
# COMPACT_ATOMS: atom_id res chain seq x y z
N MET A 1 3.14 15.86 -21.65
CA MET A 1 4.25 15.28 -20.86
C MET A 1 3.98 13.81 -20.54
N PHE A 2 2.93 13.48 -19.78
CA PHE A 2 2.62 12.07 -19.43
C PHE A 2 2.46 11.14 -20.62
N ASP A 3 1.84 11.58 -21.71
CA ASP A 3 1.75 10.77 -22.93
C ASP A 3 3.13 10.36 -23.49
N ARG A 4 4.15 11.23 -23.38
CA ARG A 4 5.52 10.91 -23.81
C ARG A 4 6.19 9.92 -22.86
N ILE A 5 6.01 10.08 -21.55
CA ILE A 5 6.52 9.15 -20.52
C ILE A 5 5.92 7.75 -20.74
N LEU A 6 4.61 7.67 -20.97
CA LEU A 6 3.94 6.40 -21.25
C LEU A 6 4.41 5.78 -22.57
N ALA A 7 4.64 6.60 -23.60
CA ALA A 7 5.15 6.12 -24.89
C ALA A 7 6.62 5.62 -24.83
N SER A 8 7.40 6.02 -23.82
CA SER A 8 8.77 5.53 -23.61
C SER A 8 8.86 4.25 -22.77
N ALA A 9 7.74 3.75 -22.24
CA ALA A 9 7.74 2.60 -21.36
C ALA A 9 8.14 1.31 -22.10
N ALA A 10 8.79 0.40 -21.36
CA ALA A 10 9.07 -0.97 -21.78
C ALA A 10 7.79 -1.81 -21.88
N ASP A 11 7.93 -3.08 -22.29
CA ASP A 11 6.84 -4.02 -22.58
C ASP A 11 5.66 -3.92 -21.59
N GLY A 12 5.69 -4.41 -20.36
CA GLY A 12 4.55 -4.29 -19.44
C GLY A 12 4.20 -2.89 -18.92
N GLY A 13 4.56 -1.79 -19.59
CA GLY A 13 4.42 -0.43 -19.08
C GLY A 13 5.47 -0.05 -18.03
N MET A 14 6.57 -0.78 -17.91
CA MET A 14 7.63 -0.44 -16.95
C MET A 14 8.46 0.73 -17.44
N LEU A 15 8.86 1.62 -16.53
CA LEU A 15 9.67 2.78 -16.89
C LEU A 15 11.15 2.45 -16.78
N TYR A 16 11.94 2.92 -17.75
CA TYR A 16 13.40 2.89 -17.70
C TYR A 16 13.92 3.97 -16.77
N ASN A 17 15.11 3.75 -16.21
CA ASN A 17 15.73 4.70 -15.29
C ASN A 17 16.17 6.00 -16.00
N SER A 18 16.53 5.90 -17.29
CA SER A 18 16.88 7.04 -18.13
C SER A 18 16.41 6.82 -19.56
N ILE A 19 15.90 7.88 -20.18
CA ILE A 19 15.48 7.90 -21.59
C ILE A 19 15.98 9.16 -22.27
N ASN A 20 16.22 9.08 -23.57
CA ASN A 20 16.36 10.25 -24.41
C ASN A 20 14.97 10.88 -24.64
N PRO A 21 14.77 12.17 -24.28
CA PRO A 21 13.46 12.79 -24.37
C PRO A 21 12.99 13.06 -25.80
N GLU A 22 13.88 13.03 -26.80
CA GLU A 22 13.53 13.21 -28.22
C GLU A 22 13.11 11.88 -28.84
N THR A 23 13.93 10.85 -28.69
CA THR A 23 13.71 9.53 -29.31
C THR A 23 12.82 8.61 -28.48
N LEU A 24 12.61 8.93 -27.19
CA LEU A 24 11.86 8.12 -26.22
C LEU A 24 12.44 6.73 -25.98
N LYS A 25 13.72 6.53 -26.31
CA LYS A 25 14.44 5.27 -26.09
C LYS A 25 15.33 5.38 -24.86
N PRO A 26 15.62 4.26 -24.19
CA PRO A 26 16.56 4.27 -23.08
C PRO A 26 17.95 4.74 -23.53
N GLU A 27 18.59 5.60 -22.75
CA GLU A 27 19.89 6.18 -23.08
C GLU A 27 20.71 6.48 -21.81
N GLY A 28 22.04 6.40 -21.93
CA GLY A 28 22.98 6.66 -20.84
C GLY A 28 23.43 5.40 -20.11
N GLU A 29 24.14 5.58 -19.00
CA GLU A 29 24.77 4.49 -18.23
C GLU A 29 23.76 3.50 -17.62
N LEU A 30 22.51 3.93 -17.45
CA LEU A 30 21.43 3.16 -16.82
C LEU A 30 20.32 2.78 -17.82
N ALA A 31 20.61 2.85 -19.12
CA ALA A 31 19.63 2.60 -20.19
C ALA A 31 18.98 1.21 -20.13
N GLU A 32 19.69 0.19 -19.65
CA GLU A 32 19.16 -1.17 -19.55
C GLU A 32 18.41 -1.44 -18.23
N GLN A 33 18.37 -0.49 -17.31
CA GLN A 33 17.74 -0.64 -16.00
C GLN A 33 16.34 -0.05 -15.96
N TYR A 34 15.46 -0.71 -15.21
CA TYR A 34 14.17 -0.17 -14.86
C TYR A 34 14.30 0.78 -13.67
N ALA A 35 13.51 1.85 -13.68
CA ALA A 35 13.40 2.75 -12.55
C ALA A 35 12.78 1.99 -11.37
N ASP A 36 13.46 1.95 -10.23
CA ASP A 36 12.92 1.53 -8.93
C ASP A 36 11.77 2.44 -8.46
N THR A 37 11.80 3.71 -8.89
CA THR A 37 10.81 4.75 -8.58
C THR A 37 9.65 4.83 -9.58
N TRP A 38 9.43 3.81 -10.42
CA TRP A 38 8.41 3.82 -11.48
C TRP A 38 7.01 4.19 -10.94
N GLY A 39 6.64 3.68 -9.77
CA GLY A 39 5.33 3.92 -9.18
C GLY A 39 5.13 5.35 -8.70
N TYR A 40 6.21 6.08 -8.41
CA TYR A 40 6.14 7.49 -8.03
C TYR A 40 5.74 8.36 -9.24
N VAL A 41 6.23 8.01 -10.43
CA VAL A 41 5.81 8.64 -11.68
C VAL A 41 4.35 8.26 -12.00
N TYR A 42 4.01 6.98 -11.84
CA TYR A 42 2.63 6.53 -12.01
C TYR A 42 1.65 7.12 -10.99
N ALA A 43 2.09 7.46 -9.78
CA ALA A 43 1.29 8.17 -8.79
C ALA A 43 0.93 9.59 -9.26
N ALA A 44 1.86 10.30 -9.92
CA ALA A 44 1.58 11.58 -10.54
C ALA A 44 0.60 11.45 -11.73
N ILE A 45 0.80 10.43 -12.57
CA ILE A 45 -0.11 10.10 -13.69
C ILE A 45 -1.52 9.77 -13.17
N TYR A 46 -1.63 8.98 -12.10
CA TYR A 46 -2.91 8.64 -11.48
C TYR A 46 -3.59 9.87 -10.88
N SER A 47 -2.82 10.75 -10.23
CA SER A 47 -3.33 12.02 -9.70
C SER A 47 -3.87 12.91 -10.82
N PHE A 48 -3.22 12.92 -11.99
CA PHE A 48 -3.73 13.62 -13.17
C PHE A 48 -5.07 13.06 -13.66
N TYR A 49 -5.22 11.73 -13.70
CA TYR A 49 -6.52 11.09 -13.93
C TYR A 49 -7.55 11.54 -12.90
N GLN A 50 -7.21 11.55 -11.62
CA GLN A 50 -8.13 11.95 -10.56
C GLN A 50 -8.58 13.41 -10.75
N VAL A 51 -7.75 14.30 -11.27
CA VAL A 51 -8.15 15.69 -11.51
C VAL A 51 -8.97 15.85 -12.79
N THR A 52 -8.57 15.19 -13.88
CA THR A 52 -9.11 15.43 -15.23
C THR A 52 -10.24 14.50 -15.63
N GLY A 53 -10.30 13.30 -15.03
CA GLY A 53 -11.17 12.21 -15.48
C GLY A 53 -10.67 11.46 -16.72
N GLU A 54 -9.50 11.79 -17.27
CA GLU A 54 -8.94 11.12 -18.44
C GLU A 54 -8.53 9.67 -18.11
N THR A 55 -9.39 8.71 -18.45
CA THR A 55 -9.25 7.31 -18.02
C THR A 55 -8.01 6.61 -18.57
N LYS A 56 -7.45 7.06 -19.70
CA LYS A 56 -6.21 6.50 -20.27
C LYS A 56 -5.05 6.46 -19.27
N TYR A 57 -4.98 7.43 -18.36
CA TYR A 57 -3.94 7.49 -17.33
C TYR A 57 -4.19 6.51 -16.18
N ARG A 58 -5.45 6.29 -15.80
CA ARG A 58 -5.83 5.20 -14.90
C ARG A 58 -5.53 3.84 -15.52
N ASP A 59 -5.84 3.68 -16.81
CA ASP A 59 -5.62 2.43 -17.52
C ASP A 59 -4.13 2.11 -17.65
N ALA A 60 -3.28 3.12 -17.84
CA ALA A 60 -1.83 2.96 -17.82
C ALA A 60 -1.30 2.46 -16.46
N VAL A 61 -1.82 3.00 -15.35
CA VAL A 61 -1.49 2.53 -13.98
C VAL A 61 -1.91 1.07 -13.80
N ARG A 62 -3.14 0.73 -14.18
CA ARG A 62 -3.63 -0.66 -14.09
C ARG A 62 -2.86 -1.60 -15.01
N HIS A 63 -2.39 -1.10 -16.16
CA HIS A 63 -1.59 -1.87 -17.10
C HIS A 63 -0.24 -2.27 -16.51
N VAL A 64 0.51 -1.32 -15.92
CA VAL A 64 1.79 -1.66 -15.29
C VAL A 64 1.62 -2.60 -14.10
N LEU A 65 0.62 -2.35 -13.24
CA LEU A 65 0.33 -3.22 -12.09
C LEU A 65 0.05 -4.67 -12.52
N ARG A 66 -0.78 -4.89 -13.55
CA ARG A 66 -1.10 -6.23 -14.07
C ARG A 66 0.11 -6.95 -14.66
N ASN A 67 1.09 -6.20 -15.14
CA ASN A 67 2.29 -6.76 -15.77
C ASN A 67 3.48 -6.90 -14.82
N LEU A 68 3.36 -6.48 -13.55
CA LEU A 68 4.41 -6.69 -12.54
C LEU A 68 4.96 -8.13 -12.47
N PRO A 69 4.17 -9.21 -12.67
CA PRO A 69 4.71 -10.57 -12.73
C PRO A 69 5.84 -10.80 -13.74
N LYS A 70 6.00 -9.95 -14.76
CA LYS A 70 7.12 -9.98 -15.73
C LYS A 70 8.44 -9.49 -15.13
N TYR A 71 8.39 -8.77 -14.02
CA TYR A 71 9.51 -8.04 -13.41
C TYR A 71 9.81 -8.57 -12.01
N ARG A 72 10.01 -9.88 -11.85
CA ARG A 72 10.42 -10.49 -10.57
C ARG A 72 11.93 -10.60 -10.49
N ASN A 73 12.48 -10.40 -9.29
CA ASN A 73 13.92 -10.57 -9.06
C ASN A 73 14.77 -9.75 -10.06
N VAL A 74 14.28 -8.55 -10.35
CA VAL A 74 14.97 -7.55 -11.17
C VAL A 74 15.97 -6.81 -10.27
N ASP A 75 17.15 -6.51 -10.81
CA ASP A 75 18.07 -5.58 -10.16
C ASP A 75 17.57 -4.14 -10.40
N TRP A 76 16.84 -3.63 -9.42
CA TRP A 76 16.15 -2.34 -9.48
C TRP A 76 17.13 -1.20 -9.20
N GLY A 77 17.32 -0.28 -10.16
CA GLY A 77 17.90 1.07 -10.04
C GLY A 77 19.25 1.26 -9.30
N ASP A 78 19.32 0.79 -8.06
CA ASP A 78 20.38 0.94 -7.06
C ASP A 78 21.27 -0.33 -6.94
N ARG A 79 21.58 -0.95 -8.09
CA ARG A 79 22.53 -2.05 -8.32
C ARG A 79 22.92 -2.88 -7.09
N GLY A 80 22.10 -3.87 -6.75
CA GLY A 80 22.37 -4.82 -5.68
C GLY A 80 22.08 -4.30 -4.26
N SER A 81 21.65 -3.05 -4.10
CA SER A 81 21.09 -2.57 -2.84
C SER A 81 19.65 -3.03 -2.67
N VAL A 82 19.30 -3.37 -1.42
CA VAL A 82 17.92 -3.57 -0.99
C VAL A 82 17.04 -2.35 -1.25
N ASN A 83 17.62 -1.15 -1.38
CA ASN A 83 16.89 0.08 -1.59
C ASN A 83 16.12 0.13 -2.92
N GLY A 84 16.65 -0.50 -3.98
CA GLY A 84 15.89 -0.66 -5.22
C GLY A 84 14.61 -1.49 -5.02
N TYR A 85 14.68 -2.52 -4.16
CA TYR A 85 13.53 -3.35 -3.79
C TYR A 85 12.53 -2.60 -2.91
N THR A 86 12.99 -1.77 -1.98
CA THR A 86 12.08 -0.99 -1.14
C THR A 86 11.29 0.01 -2.01
N ASP A 87 11.96 0.80 -2.85
CA ASP A 87 11.30 1.82 -3.68
C ASP A 87 10.31 1.23 -4.70
N THR A 88 10.62 0.07 -5.31
CA THR A 88 9.73 -0.59 -6.26
C THR A 88 8.51 -1.27 -5.58
N ILE A 89 8.70 -1.82 -4.38
CA ILE A 89 7.59 -2.42 -3.62
C ILE A 89 6.65 -1.31 -3.12
N GLU A 90 7.20 -0.23 -2.60
CA GLU A 90 6.43 0.94 -2.17
C GLU A 90 5.65 1.56 -3.34
N SER A 91 6.32 1.70 -4.49
CA SER A 91 5.72 2.10 -5.77
C SER A 91 4.45 1.31 -6.09
N ALA A 92 4.48 -0.01 -5.96
CA ALA A 92 3.30 -0.86 -6.16
C ALA A 92 2.24 -0.63 -5.08
N ILE A 93 2.63 -0.62 -3.79
CA ILE A 93 1.71 -0.49 -2.66
C ILE A 93 0.92 0.83 -2.71
N TYR A 94 1.56 1.94 -3.07
CA TYR A 94 0.89 3.24 -3.19
C TYR A 94 -0.23 3.22 -4.25
N LEU A 95 -0.03 2.49 -5.35
CA LEU A 95 -1.03 2.38 -6.41
C LEU A 95 -2.11 1.34 -6.06
N LEU A 96 -1.72 0.21 -5.47
CA LEU A 96 -2.62 -0.87 -5.06
C LEU A 96 -3.70 -0.45 -4.05
N ALA A 97 -3.40 0.52 -3.19
CA ALA A 97 -4.36 1.09 -2.24
C ALA A 97 -5.54 1.82 -2.95
N ARG A 98 -5.39 2.16 -4.22
CA ARG A 98 -6.38 2.89 -5.04
C ARG A 98 -6.92 2.01 -6.16
N GLU A 99 -6.07 1.21 -6.78
CA GLU A 99 -6.39 0.31 -7.88
C GLU A 99 -5.95 -1.12 -7.53
N PRO A 100 -6.79 -1.90 -6.84
CA PRO A 100 -6.46 -3.28 -6.53
C PRO A 100 -6.32 -4.11 -7.81
N VAL A 101 -5.21 -4.86 -7.89
CA VAL A 101 -4.84 -5.75 -8.98
C VAL A 101 -4.18 -6.98 -8.37
N ASP A 102 -4.79 -8.16 -8.52
CA ASP A 102 -4.37 -9.40 -7.85
C ASP A 102 -2.95 -9.83 -8.24
N GLU A 103 -2.59 -9.61 -9.50
CA GLU A 103 -1.25 -9.88 -10.02
C GLU A 103 -0.18 -9.05 -9.30
N ALA A 104 -0.49 -7.79 -8.99
CA ALA A 104 0.40 -6.88 -8.29
C ALA A 104 0.53 -7.23 -6.80
N PHE A 105 -0.56 -7.62 -6.13
CA PHE A 105 -0.46 -8.13 -4.75
C PHE A 105 0.43 -9.37 -4.67
N THR A 106 0.27 -10.31 -5.60
CA THR A 106 1.09 -11.53 -5.68
C THR A 106 2.56 -11.21 -5.97
N TRP A 107 2.82 -10.15 -6.74
CA TRP A 107 4.18 -9.70 -7.00
C TRP A 107 4.81 -9.02 -5.76
N VAL A 108 4.07 -8.19 -5.03
CA VAL A 108 4.54 -7.59 -3.77
C VAL A 108 4.99 -8.68 -2.79
N GLU A 109 4.21 -9.75 -2.67
CA GLU A 109 4.56 -10.93 -1.85
C GLU A 109 5.87 -11.60 -2.27
N SER A 110 6.17 -11.67 -3.58
CA SER A 110 7.42 -12.27 -4.04
C SER A 110 8.61 -11.37 -3.76
N GLU A 111 8.47 -10.07 -4.01
CA GLU A 111 9.58 -9.12 -3.82
C GLU A 111 9.85 -8.82 -2.34
N ILE A 112 8.83 -8.84 -1.47
CA ILE A 112 9.02 -8.75 -0.01
C ILE A 112 9.90 -9.90 0.48
N ARG A 113 9.71 -11.13 -0.02
CA ARG A 113 10.57 -12.26 0.37
C ARG A 113 12.00 -12.07 -0.07
N ILE A 114 12.23 -11.46 -1.24
CA ILE A 114 13.58 -11.14 -1.70
C ILE A 114 14.21 -10.07 -0.81
N MET A 115 13.47 -8.99 -0.55
CA MET A 115 13.89 -7.91 0.34
C MET A 115 14.28 -8.45 1.72
N GLU A 116 13.44 -9.29 2.34
CA GLU A 116 13.67 -9.89 3.67
C GLU A 116 14.96 -10.73 3.75
N MET A 117 15.41 -11.33 2.65
CA MET A 117 16.68 -12.09 2.63
C MET A 117 17.91 -11.21 2.86
N SER A 118 17.80 -9.89 2.68
CA SER A 118 18.88 -8.94 2.93
C SER A 118 19.12 -8.66 4.41
N GLN A 119 18.18 -9.04 5.30
CA GLN A 119 18.34 -8.81 6.74
C GLN A 119 19.37 -9.79 7.35
N GLN A 120 20.42 -9.24 7.95
CA GLN A 120 21.46 -9.99 8.63
C GLN A 120 21.02 -10.50 10.01
N PRO A 121 21.69 -11.52 10.58
CA PRO A 121 21.54 -11.88 11.98
C PRO A 121 21.76 -10.65 12.88
N GLY A 122 20.76 -10.32 13.71
CA GLY A 122 20.76 -9.11 14.54
C GLY A 122 19.90 -7.96 14.00
N GLY A 123 19.32 -8.11 12.81
CA GLY A 123 18.31 -7.20 12.26
C GLY A 123 18.85 -6.04 11.42
N LEU A 124 20.17 -5.89 11.33
CA LEU A 124 20.85 -4.95 10.43
C LEU A 124 20.61 -5.35 8.96
N VAL A 125 20.49 -4.38 8.06
CA VAL A 125 20.35 -4.66 6.62
C VAL A 125 21.64 -4.26 5.90
N GLU A 126 21.89 -2.96 5.73
CA GLU A 126 23.05 -2.43 4.99
C GLU A 126 23.83 -1.37 5.78
N ASN A 127 23.38 -0.99 6.99
CA ASN A 127 24.04 -0.02 7.87
C ASN A 127 24.13 1.41 7.29
N TRP A 128 23.08 1.85 6.61
CA TRP A 128 22.91 3.21 6.10
C TRP A 128 21.42 3.58 6.11
N TYR A 129 21.03 4.68 5.45
CA TYR A 129 19.63 5.12 5.49
C TYR A 129 18.65 4.12 4.85
N GLY A 130 19.12 3.23 3.96
CA GLY A 130 18.31 2.19 3.33
C GLY A 130 17.61 1.26 4.32
N ASP A 131 18.19 1.02 5.50
CA ASP A 131 17.57 0.26 6.60
C ASP A 131 16.25 0.91 7.07
N GLY A 132 16.14 2.24 6.95
CA GLY A 132 14.91 2.99 7.21
C GLY A 132 13.84 2.74 6.15
N ASN A 133 14.22 2.72 4.86
CA ASN A 133 13.31 2.37 3.76
C ASN A 133 12.83 0.93 3.88
N PHE A 134 13.72 -0.01 4.23
CA PHE A 134 13.38 -1.39 4.53
C PHE A 134 12.30 -1.49 5.62
N SER A 135 12.54 -0.82 6.75
CA SER A 135 11.60 -0.79 7.88
C SER A 135 10.25 -0.17 7.52
N ARG A 136 10.23 0.86 6.68
CA ARG A 136 9.02 1.52 6.19
C ARG A 136 8.25 0.65 5.20
N THR A 137 8.96 -0.02 4.29
CA THR A 137 8.36 -0.97 3.33
C THR A 137 7.67 -2.12 4.07
N LEU A 138 8.30 -2.69 5.11
CA LEU A 138 7.65 -3.72 5.94
C LEU A 138 6.40 -3.20 6.69
N GLN A 139 6.40 -1.95 7.15
CA GLN A 139 5.22 -1.34 7.76
C GLN A 139 4.09 -1.13 6.74
N LEU A 140 4.42 -0.69 5.53
CA LEU A 140 3.47 -0.54 4.43
C LEU A 140 2.85 -1.88 4.04
N TYR A 141 3.68 -2.92 3.95
CA TYR A 141 3.26 -4.29 3.73
C TYR A 141 2.33 -4.80 4.85
N ALA A 142 2.70 -4.60 6.11
CA ALA A 142 1.84 -4.97 7.24
C ALA A 142 0.47 -4.25 7.20
N LEU A 143 0.45 -2.96 6.87
CA LEU A 143 -0.78 -2.17 6.76
C LEU A 143 -1.62 -2.56 5.54
N MET A 144 -0.99 -3.01 4.45
CA MET A 144 -1.71 -3.61 3.32
C MET A 144 -2.50 -4.84 3.78
N HIS A 145 -1.87 -5.76 4.53
CA HIS A 145 -2.52 -6.96 5.02
C HIS A 145 -3.54 -6.74 6.12
N SER A 146 -3.43 -5.66 6.88
CA SER A 146 -4.39 -5.31 7.92
C SER A 146 -5.45 -4.32 7.47
N HIS A 147 -5.42 -3.92 6.19
CA HIS A 147 -6.22 -2.82 5.65
C HIS A 147 -6.13 -1.54 6.51
N GLY A 148 -4.94 -1.23 7.02
CA GLY A 148 -4.67 -0.02 7.81
C GLY A 148 -5.01 -0.13 9.30
N VAL A 149 -5.61 -1.24 9.74
CA VAL A 149 -5.87 -1.48 11.17
C VAL A 149 -4.57 -1.92 11.84
N ARG A 150 -4.23 -1.34 12.98
CA ARG A 150 -2.96 -1.65 13.67
C ARG A 150 -3.16 -1.80 15.17
N PRO A 151 -2.34 -2.59 15.87
CA PRO A 151 -2.31 -2.54 17.32
C PRO A 151 -1.88 -1.14 17.79
N ALA A 152 -2.40 -0.68 18.93
CA ALA A 152 -2.01 0.60 19.51
C ALA A 152 -0.54 0.61 19.95
N GLN A 153 0.00 -0.57 20.30
CA GLN A 153 1.39 -0.80 20.69
C GLN A 153 1.95 -2.03 19.99
N TRP A 154 3.22 -1.95 19.56
CA TRP A 154 3.93 -3.13 19.06
C TRP A 154 4.32 -4.03 20.22
N ILE A 155 3.85 -5.28 20.20
CA ILE A 155 4.19 -6.32 21.17
C ILE A 155 4.35 -7.62 20.40
N SER A 156 5.48 -8.31 20.62
CA SER A 156 5.80 -9.59 19.98
C SER A 156 4.70 -10.64 20.21
N GLY A 157 4.49 -11.51 19.23
CA GLY A 157 3.46 -12.56 19.26
C GLY A 157 2.05 -12.09 18.86
N ARG A 158 1.80 -10.78 18.80
CA ARG A 158 0.51 -10.22 18.37
C ARG A 158 0.45 -10.02 16.85
N GLY A 159 -0.74 -10.14 16.28
CA GLY A 159 -0.95 -9.95 14.85
C GLY A 159 -2.35 -9.42 14.56
N VAL A 160 -2.42 -8.55 13.54
CA VAL A 160 -3.65 -8.02 12.98
C VAL A 160 -3.60 -8.23 11.48
N GLY A 161 -4.63 -8.85 10.93
CA GLY A 161 -4.81 -9.02 9.50
C GLY A 161 -6.26 -8.80 9.14
N ALA A 162 -6.55 -8.47 7.88
CA ALA A 162 -7.91 -8.22 7.45
C ALA A 162 -8.10 -8.54 5.96
N VAL A 163 -9.35 -8.76 5.60
CA VAL A 163 -9.80 -8.72 4.20
C VAL A 163 -11.03 -7.84 4.10
N ARG A 164 -11.13 -7.10 3.01
CA ARG A 164 -12.23 -6.17 2.77
C ARG A 164 -13.12 -6.68 1.65
N LYS A 165 -14.44 -6.54 1.82
CA LYS A 165 -15.43 -6.68 0.75
C LYS A 165 -16.41 -5.51 0.84
N ASP A 166 -16.40 -4.66 -0.18
CA ASP A 166 -17.22 -3.44 -0.25
C ASP A 166 -16.92 -2.48 0.91
N ASP A 167 -17.90 -2.16 1.74
CA ASP A 167 -17.77 -1.32 2.95
C ASP A 167 -17.54 -2.13 4.23
N ARG A 168 -17.37 -3.45 4.09
CA ARG A 168 -17.22 -4.39 5.21
C ARG A 168 -15.79 -4.87 5.34
N LEU A 169 -15.34 -5.01 6.57
CA LEU A 169 -14.01 -5.50 6.90
C LEU A 169 -14.13 -6.76 7.78
N LEU A 170 -13.51 -7.85 7.34
CA LEU A 170 -13.26 -9.00 8.21
C LEU A 170 -11.86 -8.83 8.81
N LEU A 171 -11.79 -8.53 10.09
CA LEU A 171 -10.57 -8.38 10.87
C LEU A 171 -10.26 -9.67 11.63
N VAL A 172 -8.98 -10.02 11.70
CA VAL A 172 -8.46 -11.14 12.48
C VAL A 172 -7.44 -10.62 13.48
N ILE A 173 -7.64 -10.96 14.75
CA ILE A 173 -6.74 -10.64 15.84
C ILE A 173 -6.13 -11.92 16.37
N ARG A 174 -4.79 -12.00 16.32
CA ARG A 174 -4.00 -13.07 16.94
C ARG A 174 -3.28 -12.48 18.15
N ALA A 175 -3.64 -12.94 19.35
CA ALA A 175 -3.01 -12.56 20.62
C ALA A 175 -3.46 -13.52 21.72
N ASP A 176 -2.78 -13.51 22.88
CA ASP A 176 -3.15 -14.33 24.04
C ASP A 176 -4.33 -13.75 24.85
N GLY A 177 -4.67 -12.49 24.60
CA GLY A 177 -5.75 -11.78 25.29
C GLY A 177 -6.21 -10.56 24.50
N PRO A 178 -7.15 -9.77 25.05
CA PRO A 178 -7.62 -8.55 24.41
C PRO A 178 -6.48 -7.57 24.14
N ILE A 179 -6.52 -6.91 22.98
CA ILE A 179 -5.55 -5.89 22.58
C ILE A 179 -6.27 -4.64 22.12
N GLU A 180 -5.67 -3.47 22.34
CA GLU A 180 -6.15 -2.23 21.74
C GLU A 180 -5.72 -2.18 20.27
N VAL A 181 -6.68 -1.95 19.37
CA VAL A 181 -6.44 -1.71 17.94
C VAL A 181 -6.97 -0.35 17.52
N ARG A 182 -6.35 0.25 16.50
CA ARG A 182 -6.74 1.53 15.91
C ARG A 182 -7.01 1.36 14.43
N PHE A 183 -8.13 1.92 14.01
CA PHE A 183 -8.53 2.03 12.62
C PHE A 183 -8.00 3.32 12.02
N ASP A 184 -7.86 3.35 10.69
CA ASP A 184 -7.47 4.57 10.00
C ASP A 184 -8.68 5.48 9.75
N ALA A 185 -8.41 6.76 9.55
CA ALA A 185 -9.39 7.73 9.10
C ALA A 185 -9.02 8.22 7.69
N ALA A 186 -9.95 8.91 7.02
CA ALA A 186 -9.64 9.59 5.76
C ALA A 186 -8.69 10.79 6.01
N ARG A 187 -7.39 10.51 6.20
CA ARG A 187 -6.33 11.48 6.56
C ARG A 187 -6.16 12.56 5.50
N HIS A 188 -6.28 12.22 4.21
CA HIS A 188 -6.24 13.15 3.08
C HIS A 188 -7.24 14.30 3.28
N ARG A 189 -8.45 13.98 3.74
CA ARG A 189 -9.52 14.95 4.00
C ARG A 189 -9.34 15.63 5.36
N ARG A 190 -9.04 14.86 6.41
CA ARG A 190 -9.04 15.36 7.80
C ARG A 190 -7.82 16.20 8.18
N ILE A 191 -6.64 15.81 7.69
CA ILE A 191 -5.37 16.43 8.05
C ILE A 191 -4.96 17.42 6.95
N TRP A 192 -5.05 16.99 5.69
CA TRP A 192 -4.49 17.74 4.56
C TRP A 192 -5.53 18.60 3.82
N GLY A 193 -6.82 18.38 4.04
CA GLY A 193 -7.89 19.11 3.35
C GLY A 193 -7.99 18.80 1.85
N PHE A 194 -7.43 17.68 1.39
CA PHE A 194 -7.52 17.28 -0.02
C PHE A 194 -8.91 16.72 -0.35
N ALA A 195 -9.38 17.05 -1.55
CA ALA A 195 -10.65 16.55 -2.08
C ALA A 195 -10.62 15.06 -2.46
N ARG A 196 -9.42 14.53 -2.75
CA ARG A 196 -9.21 13.13 -3.12
C ARG A 196 -7.98 12.58 -2.39
N ASN A 197 -7.95 11.26 -2.24
CA ASN A 197 -6.80 10.54 -1.71
C ASN A 197 -5.74 10.37 -2.83
N TYR A 198 -4.94 11.41 -3.05
CA TYR A 198 -3.83 11.39 -4.02
C TYR A 198 -2.66 10.53 -3.53
N ALA A 199 -2.07 9.74 -4.43
CA ALA A 199 -0.87 8.97 -4.15
C ALA A 199 0.33 9.91 -3.96
N ARG A 200 1.13 9.67 -2.91
CA ARG A 200 2.26 10.54 -2.54
C ARG A 200 3.47 9.71 -2.15
N LEU A 201 4.64 10.20 -2.53
CA LEU A 201 5.92 9.64 -2.07
C LEU A 201 5.96 9.65 -0.53
N ASN A 202 6.44 8.55 0.05
CA ASN A 202 6.59 8.33 1.48
C ASN A 202 5.28 8.40 2.30
N GLU A 203 4.12 8.19 1.68
CA GLU A 203 2.87 8.11 2.43
C GLU A 203 2.65 6.74 3.04
N TYR A 204 1.81 6.68 4.08
CA TYR A 204 1.15 5.45 4.50
C TYR A 204 -0.24 5.45 3.87
N PRO A 205 -0.57 4.53 2.94
CA PRO A 205 -1.85 4.55 2.25
C PRO A 205 -3.05 4.36 3.20
N GLU A 206 -4.16 4.96 2.82
CA GLU A 206 -5.46 4.75 3.45
C GLU A 206 -6.15 3.54 2.80
N TRP A 207 -6.34 2.46 3.54
CA TRP A 207 -6.90 1.19 3.04
C TRP A 207 -8.38 1.00 3.41
N TYR A 208 -8.66 0.85 4.70
CA TYR A 208 -10.02 0.88 5.26
C TYR A 208 -10.10 2.03 6.26
N THR A 209 -10.85 3.07 5.88
CA THR A 209 -11.03 4.26 6.71
C THR A 209 -12.41 4.29 7.32
N VAL A 210 -12.49 4.60 8.60
CA VAL A 210 -13.76 4.85 9.29
C VAL A 210 -14.09 6.35 9.31
N ASP A 211 -15.38 6.67 9.29
CA ASP A 211 -15.86 8.04 9.44
C ASP A 211 -16.14 8.32 10.94
N PRO A 212 -15.53 9.36 11.53
CA PRO A 212 -15.57 9.61 12.96
C PRO A 212 -16.98 9.85 13.51
N ILE A 213 -17.94 10.29 12.69
CA ILE A 213 -19.31 10.57 13.15
C ILE A 213 -20.30 9.47 12.77
N ARG A 214 -19.83 8.40 12.12
CA ARG A 214 -20.66 7.25 11.74
C ARG A 214 -20.56 6.15 12.78
N LEU A 215 -21.68 5.47 13.03
CA LEU A 215 -21.73 4.28 13.87
C LEU A 215 -21.32 3.03 13.06
N TYR A 216 -20.76 2.04 13.74
CA TYR A 216 -20.29 0.76 13.19
C TYR A 216 -20.74 -0.40 14.07
N HIS A 217 -21.11 -1.51 13.43
CA HIS A 217 -21.28 -2.82 14.06
C HIS A 217 -19.96 -3.59 14.04
N LEU A 218 -19.56 -4.09 15.20
CA LEU A 218 -18.43 -5.01 15.37
C LEU A 218 -18.98 -6.34 15.91
N THR A 219 -18.86 -7.40 15.12
CA THR A 219 -19.52 -8.68 15.41
C THR A 219 -18.51 -9.81 15.41
N GLN A 220 -18.41 -10.56 16.51
CA GLN A 220 -17.72 -11.86 16.49
C GLN A 220 -18.67 -12.95 15.96
N PRO A 221 -18.16 -14.00 15.28
CA PRO A 221 -18.99 -15.14 14.90
C PRO A 221 -19.79 -15.70 16.08
N GLY A 222 -21.13 -15.66 15.98
CA GLY A 222 -22.04 -16.15 17.02
C GLY A 222 -22.21 -15.24 18.24
N GLY A 223 -21.63 -14.03 18.23
CA GLY A 223 -21.80 -13.01 19.27
C GLY A 223 -22.78 -11.92 18.84
N GLU A 224 -23.32 -11.21 19.82
CA GLU A 224 -24.12 -10.00 19.57
C GLU A 224 -23.23 -8.86 19.05
N PRO A 225 -23.74 -8.02 18.12
CA PRO A 225 -22.99 -6.89 17.60
C PRO A 225 -22.80 -5.84 18.70
N GLN A 226 -21.56 -5.36 18.87
CA GLN A 226 -21.31 -4.12 19.60
C GLN A 226 -21.39 -2.93 18.64
N VAL A 227 -22.01 -1.85 19.09
CA VAL A 227 -22.12 -0.59 18.33
C VAL A 227 -21.09 0.39 18.87
N CYS A 228 -20.28 0.98 18.00
CA CYS A 228 -19.35 2.05 18.37
C CYS A 228 -19.32 3.16 17.31
N LEU A 229 -18.92 4.35 17.74
CA LEU A 229 -18.66 5.48 16.87
C LEU A 229 -17.30 5.31 16.18
N GLY A 230 -17.18 5.75 14.93
CA GLY A 230 -15.90 5.70 14.22
C GLY A 230 -14.79 6.48 14.92
N ALA A 231 -15.11 7.51 15.71
CA ALA A 231 -14.13 8.20 16.54
C ALA A 231 -13.49 7.28 17.58
N GLU A 232 -14.27 6.39 18.21
CA GLU A 232 -13.78 5.40 19.17
C GLU A 232 -12.85 4.38 18.48
N LEU A 233 -13.17 4.00 17.25
CA LEU A 233 -12.31 3.12 16.43
C LEU A 233 -10.97 3.77 16.06
N ILE A 234 -10.96 5.09 15.83
CA ILE A 234 -9.74 5.86 15.51
C ILE A 234 -8.87 6.04 16.75
N GLU A 235 -9.49 6.38 17.89
CA GLU A 235 -8.79 6.58 19.17
C GLU A 235 -8.20 5.27 19.69
N GLY A 236 -8.97 4.19 19.61
CA GLY A 236 -8.55 2.84 19.96
C GLY A 236 -9.66 2.06 20.66
N ILE A 237 -9.84 0.80 20.26
CA ILE A 237 -10.82 -0.11 20.85
C ILE A 237 -10.16 -1.41 21.30
N SER A 238 -10.54 -1.91 22.47
CA SER A 238 -10.06 -3.21 22.98
C SER A 238 -10.88 -4.34 22.37
N LEU A 239 -10.22 -5.20 21.60
CA LEU A 239 -10.84 -6.36 20.96
C LEU A 239 -10.19 -7.66 21.40
N LYS A 240 -11.03 -8.67 21.65
CA LYS A 240 -10.60 -10.04 21.97
C LYS A 240 -9.96 -10.72 20.75
N PRO A 241 -9.08 -11.71 20.96
CA PRO A 241 -8.59 -12.57 19.88
C PRO A 241 -9.73 -13.22 19.10
N GLY A 242 -9.52 -13.44 17.81
CA GLY A 242 -10.50 -14.08 16.92
C GLY A 242 -10.86 -13.22 15.71
N ARG A 243 -12.00 -13.56 15.09
CA ARG A 243 -12.51 -12.90 13.88
C ARG A 243 -13.56 -11.88 14.26
N TRP A 244 -13.53 -10.73 13.61
CA TRP A 244 -14.48 -9.64 13.78
C TRP A 244 -14.96 -9.17 12.42
N LEU A 245 -16.27 -9.07 12.25
CA LEU A 245 -16.91 -8.42 11.12
C LEU A 245 -17.21 -6.97 11.52
N ILE A 246 -16.67 -6.01 10.77
CA ILE A 246 -16.87 -4.58 10.93
C ILE A 246 -17.70 -4.07 9.76
N GLU A 247 -18.85 -3.51 10.06
CA GLU A 247 -19.81 -3.01 9.07
C GLU A 247 -20.33 -1.65 9.51
N PRO A 248 -20.53 -0.71 8.59
CA PRO A 248 -21.17 0.55 8.94
C PRO A 248 -22.60 0.31 9.42
N PHE A 249 -23.01 0.99 10.49
CA PHE A 249 -24.39 0.99 10.94
C PHE A 249 -25.27 1.59 9.85
N VAL A 250 -26.32 0.87 9.47
CA VAL A 250 -27.39 1.37 8.60
C VAL A 250 -28.67 1.28 9.41
N PRO A 251 -29.28 2.42 9.81
CA PRO A 251 -30.57 2.38 10.49
C PRO A 251 -31.56 1.66 9.56
N HIS A 252 -32.26 0.65 10.08
CA HIS A 252 -33.44 0.13 9.39
C HIS A 252 -34.42 1.31 9.23
N ARG A 253 -34.74 1.64 7.99
CA ARG A 253 -35.80 2.59 7.66
C ARG A 253 -37.16 1.95 7.93
#